data_AF-A0A3D5ASX4-F1
#
_entry.id   AF-A0A3D5ASX4-F1
#
_cell.length_a   1.000
_cell.length_b   1.000
_cell.length_c   1.000
_cell.angle_alpha   90.00
_cell.angle_beta   90.00
_cell.angle_gamma   90.00
#
_symmetry.space_group_name_H-M   'P 1'
#
loop_
_entity.id
_entity.type
_entity.pdbx_description
1 polymer ?
#
loop_
_entity_poly.entity_id
_entity_poly.type
_entity_poly.pdbx_seq_one_letter_code
_entity_poly.pdbx_strand_id
1 'polypeptide(L)'
;MLSAAIACRRGVPAARPDGLGALVAGTVGWPALIVNALAIAAVAVWAVPGRPWQGPAAVAMAIVLILVLQRHLVRRLGGITGDVLGFLIEVASTLVLIGLCAGALPR
;
A
#
# COMPACT_ATOMS: atom_id res chain seq x y z
N MET A 1 3.50 2.81 -4.47
CA MET A 1 4.75 2.07 -4.15
C MET A 1 4.71 1.34 -2.81
N LEU A 2 4.19 1.95 -1.72
CA LEU A 2 4.09 1.26 -0.43
C LEU A 2 3.21 0.00 -0.45
N SER A 3 2.07 0.04 -1.14
CA SER A 3 1.18 -1.12 -1.28
C SER A 3 1.85 -2.29 -2.00
N ALA A 4 2.67 -2.02 -3.01
CA ALA A 4 3.49 -3.04 -3.66
C ALA A 4 4.53 -3.64 -2.68
N ALA A 5 5.22 -2.81 -1.89
CA ALA A 5 6.16 -3.30 -0.87
C ALA A 5 5.46 -4.17 0.19
N ILE A 6 4.25 -3.79 0.60
CA ILE A 6 3.39 -4.57 1.50
C ILE A 6 2.97 -5.90 0.86
N ALA A 7 2.61 -5.89 -0.43
CA ALA A 7 2.19 -7.06 -1.19
C ALA A 7 3.34 -8.05 -1.45
N CYS A 8 4.54 -7.54 -1.70
CA CYS A 8 5.73 -8.32 -2.01
C CYS A 8 6.57 -8.69 -0.76
N ARG A 9 6.07 -8.42 0.46
CA ARG A 9 6.82 -8.71 1.68
C ARG A 9 7.03 -10.21 1.90
N ARG A 10 8.12 -10.55 2.58
CA ARG A 10 8.38 -11.92 3.07
C ARG A 10 7.17 -12.45 3.85
N GLY A 11 6.77 -13.68 3.55
CA GLY A 11 5.58 -14.34 4.11
C GLY A 11 4.30 -14.20 3.27
N VAL A 12 4.36 -13.53 2.12
CA VAL A 12 3.24 -13.47 1.16
C VAL A 12 3.56 -14.40 -0.03
N PRO A 13 2.84 -15.51 -0.21
CA PRO A 13 3.10 -16.44 -1.31
C PRO A 13 2.54 -15.91 -2.63
N ALA A 14 3.10 -16.37 -3.75
CA ALA A 14 2.50 -16.21 -5.06
C ALA A 14 1.36 -17.23 -5.26
N ALA A 15 0.28 -16.84 -5.94
CA ALA A 15 -0.86 -17.73 -6.17
C ALA A 15 -0.57 -18.80 -7.25
N ARG A 16 0.31 -18.48 -8.21
CA ARG A 16 0.73 -19.38 -9.30
C ARG A 16 2.24 -19.27 -9.49
N PRO A 17 2.97 -20.39 -9.64
CA PRO A 17 4.42 -20.39 -9.78
C PRO A 17 4.91 -19.69 -11.07
N ASP A 18 4.13 -19.76 -12.15
CA ASP A 18 4.51 -19.16 -13.45
C ASP A 18 3.91 -17.76 -13.68
N GLY A 19 3.21 -17.20 -12.68
CA GLY A 19 2.57 -15.88 -12.80
C GLY A 19 3.53 -14.73 -12.54
N LEU A 20 3.21 -13.53 -13.05
CA LEU A 20 3.97 -12.29 -12.76
C LEU A 20 4.16 -12.04 -11.25
N GLY A 21 3.18 -12.44 -10.42
CA GLY A 21 3.28 -12.34 -8.96
C GLY A 21 4.43 -13.17 -8.37
N ALA A 22 4.84 -14.26 -9.00
CA ALA A 22 5.95 -15.10 -8.54
C ALA A 22 7.30 -14.40 -8.64
N LEU A 23 7.47 -13.47 -9.59
CA LEU A 23 8.71 -12.72 -9.76
C LEU A 23 9.00 -11.75 -8.60
N VAL A 24 7.96 -11.37 -7.85
CA VAL A 24 8.04 -10.30 -6.85
C VAL A 24 7.58 -10.73 -5.46
N ALA A 25 6.81 -11.81 -5.32
CA ALA A 25 6.34 -12.30 -4.02
C ALA A 25 7.53 -12.64 -3.09
N GLY A 26 7.44 -12.19 -1.83
CA GLY A 26 8.46 -12.46 -0.83
C GLY A 26 9.80 -11.75 -0.99
N THR A 27 9.98 -10.90 -2.00
CA THR A 27 11.25 -10.19 -2.26
C THR A 27 11.54 -9.07 -1.27
N VAL A 28 10.51 -8.50 -0.64
CA VAL A 28 10.67 -7.33 0.25
C VAL A 28 10.87 -7.76 1.70
N GLY A 29 12.04 -7.42 2.25
CA GLY A 29 12.33 -7.60 3.68
C GLY A 29 11.64 -6.55 4.57
N TRP A 30 11.42 -6.89 5.84
CA TRP A 30 10.86 -5.98 6.84
C TRP A 30 11.61 -4.64 6.98
N PRO A 31 12.96 -4.59 6.94
CA PRO A 31 13.68 -3.31 7.03
C PRO A 31 13.33 -2.37 5.87
N ALA A 32 13.32 -2.88 4.63
CA ALA A 32 12.97 -2.10 3.45
C ALA A 32 11.52 -1.61 3.52
N LEU A 33 10.60 -2.45 4.00
CA LEU A 33 9.21 -2.08 4.19
C LEU A 33 9.04 -0.94 5.20
N ILE A 34 9.71 -1.02 6.36
CA ILE A 34 9.64 0.00 7.41
C ILE A 34 10.25 1.32 6.92
N VAL A 35 11.44 1.27 6.31
CA VAL A 35 12.09 2.47 5.76
C VAL A 35 11.22 3.14 4.70
N ASN A 36 10.63 2.37 3.79
CA ASN A 36 9.72 2.90 2.77
C ASN A 36 8.46 3.54 3.39
N ALA A 37 7.86 2.89 4.39
CA ALA A 37 6.70 3.43 5.09
C ALA A 37 7.03 4.76 5.79
N LEU A 38 8.16 4.83 6.50
CA LEU A 38 8.62 6.03 7.19
C LEU A 38 8.97 7.17 6.21
N ALA A 39 9.66 6.86 5.11
CA ALA A 39 10.01 7.84 4.09
C ALA A 39 8.76 8.46 3.46
N ILE A 40 7.76 7.63 3.12
CA ILE A 40 6.49 8.12 2.55
C ILE A 40 5.72 8.94 3.59
N ALA A 41 5.65 8.49 4.85
CA ALA A 41 5.00 9.26 5.90
C ALA A 41 5.68 10.63 6.13
N ALA A 42 7.02 10.68 6.13
CA ALA A 42 7.78 11.91 6.30
C ALA A 42 7.53 12.91 5.15
N VAL A 43 7.50 12.44 3.90
CA VAL A 43 7.18 13.30 2.75
C VAL A 43 5.72 13.76 2.79
N ALA A 44 4.80 12.89 3.22
CA ALA A 44 3.38 13.19 3.28
C ALA A 44 3.04 14.31 4.29
N VAL A 45 3.92 14.63 5.25
CA VAL A 45 3.75 15.76 6.17
C VAL A 45 3.51 17.07 5.42
N TRP A 46 4.12 17.24 4.25
CA TRP A 46 4.04 18.47 3.46
C TRP A 46 2.93 18.43 2.40
N ALA A 47 2.13 17.37 2.35
CA ALA A 47 1.15 17.14 1.29
C ALA A 47 -0.09 18.05 1.38
N VAL A 48 -0.41 18.57 2.57
CA VAL A 48 -1.54 19.49 2.77
C VAL A 48 -1.08 20.75 3.52
N PRO A 49 -1.10 21.93 2.87
CA PRO A 49 -0.73 23.19 3.52
C PRO A 49 -1.54 23.44 4.79
N GLY A 50 -0.85 23.78 5.89
CA GLY A 50 -1.50 24.06 7.18
C GLY A 50 -2.02 22.83 7.94
N ARG A 51 -1.87 21.61 7.41
CA ARG A 51 -2.33 20.36 8.06
C ARG A 51 -1.30 19.23 7.95
N PRO A 52 -0.18 19.31 8.69
CA PRO A 52 0.92 18.35 8.57
C PRO A 52 0.56 16.91 8.94
N TRP A 53 -0.51 16.72 9.71
CA TRP A 53 -0.98 15.40 10.14
C TRP A 53 -1.82 14.69 9.08
N GLN A 54 -2.40 15.42 8.13
CA GLN A 54 -3.41 14.87 7.22
C GLN A 54 -2.81 13.88 6.22
N GLY A 55 -1.63 14.19 5.66
CA GLY A 55 -0.94 13.28 4.75
C GLY A 55 -0.52 11.97 5.43
N PRO A 56 0.21 12.01 6.56
CA PRO A 56 0.55 10.80 7.32
C PRO A 56 -0.67 9.98 7.73
N ALA A 57 -1.77 10.63 8.15
CA ALA A 57 -3.02 9.95 8.49
C ALA A 57 -3.64 9.23 7.28
N ALA A 58 -3.68 9.87 6.10
CA ALA A 58 -4.16 9.27 4.87
C ALA A 58 -3.32 8.05 4.46
N VAL A 59 -1.99 8.15 4.57
CA VAL A 59 -1.07 7.03 4.31
C VAL A 59 -1.31 5.88 5.30
N ALA A 60 -1.43 6.17 6.60
CA ALA A 60 -1.69 5.15 7.62
C ALA A 60 -3.01 4.42 7.38
N MET A 61 -4.07 5.15 7.04
CA MET A 61 -5.36 4.57 6.69
C MET A 61 -5.25 3.68 5.45
N ALA A 62 -4.58 4.14 4.39
CA ALA A 62 -4.35 3.34 3.19
C ALA A 62 -3.58 2.05 3.50
N ILE A 63 -2.55 2.09 4.34
CA ILE A 63 -1.80 0.89 4.77
C ILE A 63 -2.75 -0.13 5.42
N VAL A 64 -3.60 0.31 6.35
CA VAL A 64 -4.52 -0.59 7.07
C VAL A 64 -5.50 -1.25 6.10
N LEU A 65 -6.14 -0.47 5.22
CA LEU A 65 -7.08 -1.03 4.24
C LEU A 65 -6.40 -1.99 3.27
N ILE A 66 -5.20 -1.66 2.79
CA ILE A 66 -4.43 -2.52 1.88
C ILE A 66 -4.04 -3.82 2.57
N LEU A 67 -3.64 -3.79 3.85
CA LEU A 67 -3.33 -5.02 4.60
C LEU A 67 -4.56 -5.93 4.74
N VAL A 68 -5.74 -5.35 4.97
CA VAL A 68 -7.00 -6.11 5.07
C VAL A 68 -7.39 -6.71 3.72
N LEU A 69 -7.40 -5.91 2.66
CA LEU A 69 -7.73 -6.35 1.30
C LEU A 69 -6.76 -7.40 0.80
N GLN A 70 -5.45 -7.17 0.98
CA GLN A 70 -4.42 -8.14 0.64
C GLN A 70 -4.65 -9.47 1.37
N ARG A 71 -4.87 -9.44 2.68
CA ARG A 71 -5.14 -10.66 3.46
C ARG A 71 -6.38 -11.38 2.95
N HIS A 72 -7.44 -10.64 2.61
CA HIS A 72 -8.65 -11.22 2.06
C HIS A 72 -8.38 -11.90 0.70
N LEU A 73 -7.72 -11.20 -0.22
CA LEU A 73 -7.42 -11.69 -1.57
C LEU A 73 -6.46 -12.86 -1.53
N VAL A 74 -5.39 -12.80 -0.73
CA VAL A 74 -4.43 -13.91 -0.57
C VAL A 74 -5.12 -15.15 0.02
N ARG A 75 -6.00 -14.98 1.01
CA ARG A 75 -6.77 -16.10 1.56
C ARG A 75 -7.76 -16.71 0.56
N ARG A 76 -8.34 -15.88 -0.32
CA ARG A 76 -9.32 -16.31 -1.33
C ARG A 76 -8.66 -16.95 -2.56
N LEU A 77 -7.52 -16.43 -2.98
CA LEU A 77 -6.86 -16.77 -4.25
C LEU A 77 -5.62 -17.68 -4.06
N GLY A 78 -5.21 -17.94 -2.81
CA GLY A 78 -4.04 -18.77 -2.49
C GLY A 78 -2.70 -18.03 -2.57
N GLY A 79 -2.69 -16.73 -2.85
CA GLY A 79 -1.46 -15.92 -2.95
C GLY A 79 -1.67 -14.61 -3.69
N ILE A 80 -0.57 -13.93 -4.01
CA ILE A 80 -0.53 -12.71 -4.84
C ILE A 80 -0.44 -13.08 -6.33
N THR A 81 -1.16 -12.33 -7.16
CA THR A 81 -1.07 -12.31 -8.64
C THR A 81 -0.69 -10.90 -9.13
N GLY A 82 -0.41 -10.77 -10.43
CA GLY A 82 -0.19 -9.46 -11.07
C GLY A 82 -1.41 -8.53 -10.94
N ASP A 83 -2.61 -9.06 -11.15
CA ASP A 83 -3.86 -8.28 -11.05
C ASP A 83 -4.11 -7.77 -9.63
N VAL A 84 -3.83 -8.60 -8.62
CA VAL A 84 -3.97 -8.17 -7.21
C VAL A 84 -2.96 -7.08 -6.88
N LEU A 85 -1.73 -7.16 -7.39
CA LEU A 85 -0.73 -6.09 -7.21
C LEU A 85 -1.22 -4.78 -7.84
N GLY A 86 -1.68 -4.82 -9.08
CA GLY A 86 -2.23 -3.66 -9.78
C GLY A 86 -3.39 -3.04 -9.01
N PHE A 87 -4.37 -3.87 -8.62
CA PHE A 87 -5.52 -3.46 -7.81
C PHE A 87 -5.11 -2.78 -6.50
N LEU A 88 -4.18 -3.36 -5.74
CA LEU A 88 -3.72 -2.78 -4.47
C LEU A 88 -2.96 -1.46 -4.68
N ILE A 89 -2.26 -1.28 -5.80
CA ILE A 89 -1.60 -0.01 -6.13
C ILE A 89 -2.64 1.06 -6.42
N GLU A 90 -3.66 0.74 -7.23
CA GLU A 90 -4.71 1.68 -7.60
C GLU A 90 -5.55 2.09 -6.39
N VAL A 91 -6.02 1.12 -5.59
CA VAL A 91 -6.79 1.40 -4.37
C VAL A 91 -5.99 2.23 -3.37
N ALA A 92 -4.70 1.92 -3.16
CA ALA A 92 -3.87 2.70 -2.24
C ALA A 92 -3.73 4.15 -2.71
N SER A 93 -3.51 4.34 -4.01
CA SER A 93 -3.36 5.67 -4.61
C SER A 93 -4.66 6.47 -4.47
N THR A 94 -5.80 5.85 -4.78
CA THR A 94 -7.13 6.46 -4.64
C THR A 94 -7.43 6.84 -3.19
N LEU A 95 -7.16 5.96 -2.22
CA LEU A 95 -7.38 6.26 -0.80
C LEU A 95 -6.53 7.44 -0.32
N VAL A 96 -5.25 7.49 -0.73
CA VAL A 96 -4.37 8.60 -0.37
C VAL A 96 -4.85 9.89 -1.01
N LEU A 97 -5.18 9.89 -2.31
CA LEU A 97 -5.70 11.06 -3.01
C LEU A 97 -6.98 11.59 -2.35
N ILE A 98 -7.93 10.71 -2.03
CA ILE A 98 -9.16 11.07 -1.31
C ILE A 98 -8.80 11.69 0.05
N GLY A 99 -7.92 11.06 0.82
CA GLY A 99 -7.51 11.57 2.14
C GLY A 99 -6.82 12.93 2.09
N LEU A 100 -6.03 13.20 1.06
CA LEU A 100 -5.41 14.52 0.83
C LEU A 100 -6.46 15.56 0.40
N CYS A 101 -7.36 15.22 -0.52
CA CYS A 101 -8.38 16.13 -1.03
C CYS A 101 -9.52 16.40 -0.03
N ALA A 102 -9.82 15.49 0.89
CA ALA A 102 -10.89 15.67 1.88
C ALA A 102 -10.68 16.90 2.78
N GLY A 103 -9.43 17.34 2.99
CA GLY A 103 -9.12 18.58 3.70
C GLY A 103 -9.06 19.84 2.83
N ALA A 104 -9.07 19.69 1.51
CA ALA A 104 -9.04 20.77 0.53
C ALA A 104 -10.45 21.24 0.10
N LEU A 105 -11.50 20.50 0.47
CA LEU A 105 -12.86 20.94 0.23
C LEU A 105 -13.12 22.22 1.03
N PRO A 106 -13.41 23.37 0.38
CA PRO A 106 -13.83 24.56 1.09
C PRO A 106 -15.09 24.21 1.88
N ARG A 107 -15.06 24.44 3.18
CA ARG A 107 -16.26 24.42 4.02
C ARG A 107 -17.08 25.67 3.77
#